data_AF-A0AAV5MZG2-F1
#
_entry.id   AF-A0AAV5MZG2-F1
#
_cell.length_a   1.000
_cell.length_b   1.000
_cell.length_c   1.000
_cell.angle_alpha   90.00
_cell.angle_beta   90.00
_cell.angle_gamma   90.00
#
_symmetry.space_group_name_H-M   'P 1'
#
loop_
_entity.id
_entity.type
_entity.pdbx_description
1 polymer ?
#
loop_
_entity_poly.entity_id
_entity_poly.type
_entity_poly.pdbx_seq_one_letter_code
_entity_poly.pdbx_strand_id
1 'polypeptide(L)' 'MAGLPLFMFVIFPAALAMSIRYVARLWGKTLSFLPLFLSLAAISFVLSVGYVVYHYGLS' A
#
# COMPACT_ATOMS: atom_id res chain seq x y z
N MET A 1 21.44 -1.50 -6.55
CA MET A 1 20.17 -2.14 -6.96
C MET A 1 19.15 -2.29 -5.81
N ALA A 2 19.26 -1.52 -4.71
CA ALA A 2 18.33 -1.55 -3.56
C ALA A 2 17.23 -0.46 -3.62
N GLY A 3 17.24 0.42 -4.63
CA GLY A 3 16.23 1.48 -4.80
C GLY A 3 14.93 1.01 -5.43
N LEU A 4 14.95 -0.06 -6.23
CA LEU A 4 13.76 -0.64 -6.88
C LEU A 4 12.72 -1.17 -5.88
N PRO A 5 13.10 -1.92 -4.82
CA PRO A 5 12.16 -2.37 -3.79
C PRO A 5 11.47 -1.21 -3.07
N LEU A 6 12.25 -0.17 -2.70
CA LEU A 6 11.73 1.02 -2.04
C LEU A 6 10.76 1.79 -2.94
N PHE A 7 11.08 1.93 -4.22
CA PHE A 7 10.20 2.54 -5.20
C PHE A 7 8.89 1.77 -5.35
N MET A 8 8.94 0.43 -5.46
CA MET A 8 7.73 -0.38 -5.53
C MET A 8 6.88 -0.28 -4.25
N PHE A 9 7.53 -0.14 -3.09
CA PHE A 9 6.85 0.02 -1.80
C PHE A 9 6.06 1.32 -1.66
N VAL A 10 6.46 2.38 -2.36
CA VAL A 10 5.75 3.67 -2.37
C VAL A 10 4.75 3.73 -3.52
N ILE A 11 5.12 3.23 -4.70
CA ILE A 11 4.27 3.23 -5.89
C ILE A 11 3.05 2.34 -5.68
N PHE A 12 3.20 1.16 -5.07
CA PHE A 12 2.09 0.22 -4.88
C PHE A 12 0.94 0.82 -4.06
N PRO A 13 1.13 1.31 -2.82
CA PRO A 13 0.05 1.95 -2.06
C PRO A 13 -0.47 3.24 -2.72
N ALA A 14 0.37 3.97 -3.45
CA ALA A 14 -0.06 5.16 -4.19
C ALA A 14 -0.99 4.81 -5.37
N ALA A 15 -0.63 3.81 -6.17
CA ALA A 15 -1.43 3.32 -7.28
C ALA A 15 -2.76 2.71 -6.79
N LEU A 16 -2.73 1.99 -5.67
CA LEU A 16 -3.91 1.39 -5.07
C LEU A 16 -4.84 2.43 -4.43
N ALA A 17 -4.28 3.47 -3.79
CA ALA A 17 -5.06 4.61 -3.30
C ALA A 17 -5.71 5.40 -4.45
N MET A 18 -4.99 5.59 -5.57
CA MET A 18 -5.52 6.21 -6.78
C MET A 18 -6.66 5.39 -7.39
N SER A 19 -6.52 4.07 -7.49
CA SER A 19 -7.57 3.21 -8.05
C SER A 19 -8.82 3.20 -7.15
N ILE A 20 -8.67 3.09 -5.83
CA ILE A 20 -9.80 3.17 -4.90
C ILE A 20 -10.49 4.53 -4.97
N ARG A 21 -9.73 5.62 -5.05
CA ARG A 21 -10.29 6.97 -5.19
C ARG A 21 -11.02 7.14 -6.52
N TYR A 22 -10.49 6.58 -7.60
CA TYR A 22 -11.13 6.61 -8.92
C TYR A 22 -12.46 5.85 -8.90
N VAL A 23 -12.47 4.64 -8.35
CA VAL A 23 -13.67 3.82 -8.16
C VAL A 23 -14.67 4.58 -7.28
N ALA A 24 -14.28 5.11 -6.13
CA ALA A 24 -15.18 5.84 -5.24
C ALA A 24 -15.82 7.07 -5.93
N ARG A 25 -15.08 7.75 -6.80
CA ARG A 25 -15.57 8.87 -7.59
C ARG A 25 -16.64 8.45 -8.60
N LEU A 26 -16.55 7.25 -9.20
CA LEU A 26 -17.60 6.69 -10.07
C LEU A 26 -18.90 6.42 -9.28
N TRP A 27 -18.80 6.12 -7.99
CA TRP A 27 -19.94 5.97 -7.08
C TRP A 27 -20.42 7.29 -6.46
N GLY A 28 -19.92 8.44 -6.92
CA GLY A 28 -20.31 9.76 -6.41
C GLY A 28 -19.79 10.09 -5.01
N LYS A 29 -18.85 9.30 -4.47
CA LYS A 29 -18.25 9.53 -3.15
C LYS A 29 -16.86 10.16 -3.29
N THR A 30 -16.64 11.26 -2.60
CA THR A 30 -15.34 11.94 -2.58
C THR A 30 -14.51 11.41 -1.41
N LEU A 31 -13.61 10.47 -1.69
CA LEU A 31 -12.64 9.98 -0.71
C LEU A 31 -11.34 10.80 -0.78
N SER A 32 -10.84 11.16 0.40
CA SER A 32 -9.58 11.91 0.52
C SER A 32 -8.39 10.98 0.32
N PHE A 33 -7.43 11.40 -0.50
CA PHE A 33 -6.28 10.55 -0.90
C PHE A 33 -5.34 10.24 0.26
N LEU A 34 -5.03 11.23 1.10
CA LEU A 34 -4.07 11.13 2.19
C LEU A 34 -4.41 10.01 3.21
N PRO A 35 -5.61 9.94 3.79
CA PRO A 35 -5.95 8.87 4.74
C PRO A 35 -6.00 7.49 4.09
N LEU A 36 -6.40 7.42 2.81
CA LEU A 36 -6.39 6.18 2.01
C LEU A 36 -4.98 5.67 1.75
N PHE A 37 -4.08 6.58 1.37
CA PHE A 37 -2.69 6.23 1.13
C PHE A 37 -2.00 5.75 2.41
N LEU A 38 -2.20 6.45 3.53
CA LEU A 38 -1.59 6.08 4.81
C LEU A 38 -2.09 4.71 5.32
N SER A 39 -3.38 4.42 5.20
CA SER A 39 -3.92 3.12 5.63
C SER A 39 -3.38 1.97 4.77
N LEU A 40 -3.32 2.15 3.45
CA LEU A 40 -2.77 1.14 2.54
C LEU A 40 -1.26 0.95 2.72
N ALA A 41 -0.51 2.03 2.95
CA ALA A 41 0.91 1.95 3.26
C ALA A 41 1.17 1.17 4.56
N ALA A 42 0.37 1.42 5.61
CA ALA A 42 0.46 0.69 6.86
C ALA A 42 0.15 -0.81 6.67
N ILE A 43 -0.90 -1.15 5.91
CA ILE A 43 -1.25 -2.55 5.62
C ILE A 43 -0.14 -3.25 4.83
N SER A 44 0.38 -2.62 3.77
CA SER A 44 1.49 -3.17 2.99
C SER A 44 2.75 -3.38 3.84
N PHE A 45 3.06 -2.44 4.74
CA PHE A 45 4.18 -2.58 5.66
C PHE A 45 4.00 -3.77 6.61
N VAL A 46 2.83 -3.88 7.24
CA VAL A 46 2.51 -4.99 8.16
C VAL A 46 2.59 -6.34 7.45
N LEU A 47 2.03 -6.46 6.24
CA LEU A 47 2.10 -7.69 5.44
C LEU A 47 3.54 -8.05 5.08
N SER A 48 4.35 -7.07 4.71
CA SER A 48 5.76 -7.30 4.38
C SER A 48 6.58 -7.71 5.61
N VAL A 49 6.39 -7.05 6.75
CA VAL A 49 7.07 -7.43 8.00
C VAL A 49 6.61 -8.82 8.44
N GLY A 50 5.31 -9.10 8.39
CA GLY A 50 4.75 -10.40 8.70
C GLY A 50 5.32 -11.51 7.81
N TYR A 51 5.45 -11.25 6.51
CA TYR A 51 6.07 -12.19 5.56
C TYR A 51 7.54 -12.47 5.91
N VAL A 52 8.32 -11.42 6.20
CA VAL A 52 9.73 -11.59 6.59
C VAL A 52 9.86 -12.37 7.89
N VAL A 53 9.07 -12.04 8.91
CA VAL A 53 9.08 -12.74 10.20
C VAL A 53 8.68 -14.21 10.02
N TYR A 54 7.64 -14.48 9.24
CA TYR A 54 7.20 -15.85 8.97
C TYR A 54 8.27 -16.65 8.23
N HIS A 55 8.89 -16.07 7.21
CA HIS A 55 9.80 -16.82 6.34
C HIS A 55 11.23 -16.92 6.91
N TYR A 56 11.71 -15.92 7.65
CA TYR A 56 13.09 -15.88 8.17
C TYR A 56 13.19 -16.08 9.69
N GLY A 57 12.10 -15.89 10.44
CA GLY A 57 12.08 -16.05 11.89
C GLY A 57 11.51 -17.38 12.37
N LEU A 58 10.74 -18.09 11.53
CA LEU A 58 10.10 -19.37 11.85
C LEU A 58 10.53 -20.53 10.92
N SER A 59 11.42 -20.28 9.96
CA SER A 59 12.03 -21.31 9.09
C SER A 59 13.45 -21.66 9.52
#